data_AF-A0A221T3J7-F1
#
_entry.id   AF-A0A221T3J7-F1
#
_cell.length_a   1.000
_cell.length_b   1.000
_cell.length_c   1.000
_cell.angle_alpha   90.00
_cell.angle_beta   90.00
_cell.angle_gamma   90.00
#
_symmetry.space_group_name_H-M   'P 1'
#
loop_
_entity.id
_entity.type
_entity.pdbx_description
1 polymer ?
#
loop_
_entity_poly.entity_id
_entity_poly.type
_entity_poly.pdbx_seq_one_letter_code
_entity_poly.pdbx_strand_id
1 'polypeptide(L)'
;MTNERVLLQAFAGRCTGWSYDLVQVDDRGIAASRSTPQGVQTLDLSLTWKRRSWRVHLTATTAFFLPDEDPSEGMERSTMRFRTLPSMLDPRWPNEWQYLQGTNPEPLVHTLGEVYEQTLEPHLRVVSSLTGLVRFMLEDYQPGMFLEPRASWSFDRALKLAQLLEPGAHEGVQVALRARAQALEINPWDNVFKSC
;
A
#
# COMPACT_ATOMS: atom_id res chain seq x y z
N MET A 1 -9.69 16.30 26.38
CA MET A 1 -9.06 15.53 25.28
C MET A 1 -9.33 16.31 24.00
N THR A 2 -8.33 16.52 23.15
CA THR A 2 -8.50 17.32 21.91
C THR A 2 -9.11 16.47 20.79
N ASN A 3 -9.79 17.10 19.82
CA ASN A 3 -10.55 16.37 18.79
C ASN A 3 -9.66 15.50 17.90
N GLU A 4 -8.40 15.89 17.66
CA GLU A 4 -7.42 15.05 16.99
C GLU A 4 -7.12 13.77 17.76
N ARG A 5 -6.97 13.83 19.08
CA ARG A 5 -6.75 12.62 19.89
C ARG A 5 -7.96 11.70 19.88
N VAL A 6 -9.17 12.26 19.86
CA VAL A 6 -10.40 11.47 19.71
C VAL A 6 -10.44 10.75 18.36
N LEU A 7 -10.14 11.46 17.26
CA LEU A 7 -10.05 10.87 15.92
C LEU A 7 -9.03 9.73 15.87
N LEU A 8 -7.81 10.00 16.37
CA LEU A 8 -6.72 9.03 16.40
C LEU A 8 -7.10 7.81 17.24
N GLN A 9 -7.60 7.99 18.46
CA GLN A 9 -8.02 6.86 19.31
C GLN A 9 -9.15 6.04 18.70
N ALA A 10 -10.14 6.69 18.09
CA ALA A 10 -11.23 5.99 17.43
C ALA A 10 -10.73 5.19 16.21
N PHE A 11 -9.81 5.75 15.43
CA PHE A 11 -9.15 5.04 14.33
C PHE A 11 -8.28 3.87 14.83
N ALA A 12 -7.54 4.05 15.93
CA ALA A 12 -6.82 2.94 16.58
C ALA A 12 -7.76 1.79 16.96
N GLY A 13 -8.92 2.10 17.55
CA GLY A 13 -9.94 1.09 17.87
C GLY A 13 -10.43 0.33 16.64
N ARG A 14 -10.61 1.03 15.51
CA ARG A 14 -10.95 0.41 14.21
C ARG A 14 -9.83 -0.51 13.71
N CYS A 15 -8.59 -0.05 13.73
CA CYS A 15 -7.42 -0.85 13.35
C CYS A 15 -7.34 -2.16 14.15
N THR A 16 -7.54 -2.12 15.46
CA THR A 16 -7.60 -3.32 16.30
C THR A 16 -8.74 -4.24 15.87
N GLY A 17 -9.92 -3.69 15.56
CA GLY A 17 -11.06 -4.45 15.01
C GLY A 17 -10.79 -5.10 13.65
N TRP A 18 -9.85 -4.55 12.87
CA TRP A 18 -9.40 -5.09 11.58
C TRP A 18 -8.14 -5.96 11.69
N SER A 19 -7.79 -6.39 12.90
CA SER A 19 -6.62 -7.23 13.20
C SER A 19 -5.27 -6.58 12.87
N TYR A 20 -5.16 -5.27 13.09
CA TYR A 20 -3.89 -4.56 13.07
C TYR A 20 -3.39 -4.29 14.49
N ASP A 21 -2.10 -4.48 14.69
CA ASP A 21 -1.36 -4.09 15.89
C ASP A 21 -0.90 -2.64 15.76
N LEU A 22 -1.08 -1.85 16.82
CA LEU A 22 -0.64 -0.45 16.82
C LEU A 22 0.90 -0.39 16.92
N VAL A 23 1.53 0.28 15.96
CA VAL A 23 3.00 0.42 15.86
C VAL A 23 3.45 1.77 16.41
N GLN A 24 2.72 2.83 16.06
CA GLN A 24 3.03 4.18 16.49
C GLN A 24 1.75 4.96 16.73
N VAL A 25 1.72 5.70 17.83
CA VAL A 25 0.68 6.68 18.14
C VAL A 25 1.39 7.93 18.64
N ASP A 26 1.26 9.04 17.91
CA ASP A 26 1.70 10.35 18.36
C ASP A 26 0.59 11.39 18.16
N ASP A 27 0.85 12.65 18.54
CA ASP A 27 -0.15 13.73 18.44
C ASP A 27 -0.52 14.11 16.99
N ARG A 28 0.14 13.54 15.98
CA ARG A 28 -0.03 13.87 14.56
C ARG A 28 -0.28 12.65 13.67
N GLY A 29 -0.32 11.45 14.21
CA GLY A 29 -0.63 10.28 13.42
C GLY A 29 -0.65 8.98 14.18
N ILE A 30 -1.18 7.97 13.48
CA ILE A 30 -1.18 6.58 13.89
C ILE A 30 -0.69 5.72 12.75
N ALA A 31 0.18 4.77 13.07
CA ALA A 31 0.52 3.66 12.21
C ALA A 31 0.08 2.35 12.90
N ALA A 32 -0.64 1.51 12.16
CA ALA A 32 -1.02 0.17 12.61
C ALA A 32 -0.58 -0.83 11.56
N SER A 33 -0.01 -1.97 11.96
CA SER A 33 0.49 -2.98 11.03
C SER A 33 -0.08 -4.36 11.32
N ARG A 34 -0.08 -5.22 10.31
CA ARG A 34 -0.37 -6.64 10.45
C ARG A 34 0.59 -7.45 9.60
N SER A 35 0.93 -8.63 10.09
CA SER A 35 1.75 -9.57 9.34
C SER A 35 0.98 -10.17 8.18
N THR A 36 1.69 -10.41 7.08
CA THR A 36 1.25 -11.25 5.96
C THR A 36 2.24 -12.41 5.82
N PRO A 37 1.92 -13.49 5.08
CA PRO A 37 2.82 -14.64 4.95
C PRO A 37 4.24 -14.29 4.48
N GLN A 38 4.40 -13.21 3.70
CA GLN A 38 5.67 -12.83 3.07
C GLN A 38 6.10 -11.39 3.41
N GLY A 39 5.49 -10.77 4.43
CA GLY A 39 5.59 -9.31 4.57
C GLY A 39 4.77 -8.69 5.67
N VAL A 40 4.50 -7.39 5.56
CA VAL A 40 3.70 -6.60 6.48
C VAL A 40 2.80 -5.65 5.71
N GLN A 41 1.59 -5.45 6.19
CA GLN A 41 0.70 -4.38 5.74
C GLN A 41 0.55 -3.34 6.84
N THR A 42 0.68 -2.06 6.48
CA THR A 42 0.56 -0.93 7.40
C THR A 42 -0.53 0.02 6.93
N LEU A 43 -1.36 0.48 7.86
CA LEU A 43 -2.26 1.61 7.67
C LEU A 43 -1.70 2.80 8.44
N ASP A 44 -1.50 3.90 7.71
CA ASP A 44 -1.00 5.15 8.25
C ASP A 44 -2.08 6.23 8.14
N LEU A 45 -2.53 6.73 9.29
CA LEU A 45 -3.39 7.92 9.38
C LEU A 45 -2.54 9.09 9.87
N SER A 46 -2.36 10.11 9.02
CA SER A 46 -1.57 11.30 9.37
C SER A 46 -2.41 12.56 9.37
N LEU A 47 -2.08 13.46 10.30
CA LEU A 47 -2.76 14.71 10.56
C LEU A 47 -1.80 15.88 10.33
N THR A 48 -2.17 16.77 9.41
CA THR A 48 -1.43 18.02 9.17
C THR A 48 -2.31 19.22 9.46
N TRP A 49 -1.86 20.11 10.34
CA TRP A 49 -2.56 21.36 10.62
C TRP A 49 -2.32 22.37 9.48
N LYS A 50 -3.41 22.86 8.86
CA LYS A 50 -3.35 23.92 7.83
C LYS A 50 -4.52 24.90 8.00
N ARG A 51 -4.19 26.20 8.10
CA ARG A 51 -5.14 27.34 8.03
C ARG A 51 -6.45 27.10 8.81
N ARG A 52 -6.35 26.71 10.09
CA ARG A 52 -7.48 26.46 11.02
C ARG A 52 -8.23 25.13 10.84
N SER A 53 -7.65 24.18 10.12
CA SER A 53 -8.23 22.85 9.92
C SER A 53 -7.16 21.77 9.99
N TRP A 54 -7.58 20.58 10.39
CA TRP A 54 -6.77 19.38 10.26
C TRP A 54 -7.00 18.77 8.89
N ARG A 55 -5.91 18.46 8.19
CA ARG A 55 -5.89 17.63 6.99
C ARG A 55 -5.55 16.21 7.41
N VAL A 56 -6.35 15.27 6.94
CA VAL A 56 -6.27 13.86 7.31
C VAL A 56 -5.94 13.06 6.07
N HIS A 57 -4.85 12.31 6.12
CA HIS A 57 -4.42 11.44 5.03
C HIS A 57 -4.38 9.99 5.51
N LEU A 58 -5.01 9.11 4.75
CA LEU A 58 -4.95 7.66 4.97
C LEU A 58 -4.12 7.04 3.86
N THR A 59 -3.05 6.35 4.22
CA THR A 59 -2.20 5.59 3.28
C THR A 59 -2.17 4.13 3.71
N ALA A 60 -2.24 3.23 2.74
CA ALA A 60 -1.99 1.82 2.97
C ALA A 60 -0.66 1.42 2.33
N THR A 61 0.17 0.70 3.07
CA THR A 61 1.47 0.23 2.62
C THR A 61 1.50 -1.29 2.70
N THR A 62 1.89 -1.97 1.62
CA THR A 62 2.23 -3.40 1.64
C THR A 62 3.72 -3.55 1.41
N ALA A 63 4.42 -4.22 2.31
CA ALA A 63 5.85 -4.48 2.25
C ALA A 63 6.11 -5.99 2.18
N PHE A 64 6.92 -6.43 1.23
CA PHE A 64 7.37 -7.83 1.11
C PHE A 64 8.83 -7.96 1.56
N PHE A 65 9.14 -9.00 2.32
CA PHE A 65 10.50 -9.37 2.68
C PHE A 65 11.11 -10.19 1.53
N LEU A 66 12.20 -9.69 0.94
CA LEU A 66 12.89 -10.40 -0.14
C LEU A 66 13.90 -11.39 0.45
N PRO A 67 13.98 -12.62 -0.09
CA PRO A 67 14.80 -13.68 0.50
C PRO A 67 16.33 -13.50 0.36
N ASP A 68 16.84 -12.65 -0.54
CA ASP A 68 18.28 -12.46 -0.72
C ASP A 68 18.64 -11.02 -1.15
N GLU A 69 19.12 -10.22 -0.20
CA GLU A 69 20.26 -9.33 -0.46
C GLU A 69 21.38 -9.80 0.48
N ASP A 70 22.61 -9.83 -0.05
CA ASP A 70 23.78 -10.52 0.50
C ASP A 70 23.99 -10.30 2.03
N PRO A 71 24.03 -11.36 2.86
CA PRO A 71 24.16 -11.25 4.32
C PRO A 71 25.50 -10.67 4.79
N SER A 72 26.43 -10.39 3.88
CA SER A 72 27.73 -9.77 4.17
C SER A 72 27.67 -8.25 4.41
N GLU A 73 26.59 -7.59 4.01
CA GLU A 73 26.30 -6.20 4.40
C GLU A 73 25.28 -6.22 5.54
N GLY A 74 25.76 -6.27 6.78
CA GLY A 74 24.90 -6.32 7.95
C GLY A 74 23.93 -5.14 8.01
N MET A 75 22.70 -5.31 7.52
CA MET A 75 21.55 -4.43 7.74
C MET A 75 20.28 -5.13 7.23
N GLU A 76 19.18 -4.94 7.97
CA GLU A 76 17.75 -5.16 7.63
C GLU A 76 17.39 -5.95 6.36
N ARG A 77 16.59 -7.03 6.50
CA ARG A 77 15.92 -7.72 5.37
C ARG A 77 15.40 -6.71 4.34
N SER A 78 15.89 -6.77 3.11
CA SER A 78 15.48 -5.85 2.06
C SER A 78 13.98 -5.94 1.82
N THR A 79 13.30 -4.79 1.95
CA THR A 79 11.83 -4.72 1.83
C THR A 79 11.42 -4.03 0.54
N MET A 80 10.55 -4.68 -0.23
CA MET A 80 9.88 -4.04 -1.37
C MET A 80 8.52 -3.51 -0.93
N ARG A 81 8.31 -2.18 -1.04
CA ARG A 81 7.15 -1.49 -0.47
C ARG A 81 6.27 -0.85 -1.53
N PHE A 82 4.98 -1.13 -1.48
CA PHE A 82 3.95 -0.56 -2.33
C PHE A 82 3.02 0.28 -1.48
N ARG A 83 2.87 1.56 -1.81
CA ARG A 83 2.04 2.49 -1.06
C ARG A 83 0.88 2.92 -1.94
N THR A 84 -0.34 2.89 -1.43
CA THR A 84 -1.54 3.32 -2.14
C THR A 84 -2.38 4.26 -1.30
N LEU A 85 -3.13 5.13 -1.96
CA LEU A 85 -4.15 5.98 -1.35
C LEU A 85 -5.53 5.47 -1.78
N PRO A 86 -6.57 5.63 -0.94
CA PRO A 86 -7.94 5.28 -1.33
C PRO A 86 -8.39 5.91 -2.65
N SER A 87 -8.04 7.18 -2.86
CA SER A 87 -8.35 7.95 -4.08
C SER A 87 -7.69 7.42 -5.36
N MET A 88 -6.61 6.65 -5.23
CA MET A 88 -5.93 6.00 -6.35
C MET A 88 -6.62 4.72 -6.79
N LEU A 89 -7.39 4.10 -5.88
CA LEU A 89 -8.15 2.88 -6.14
C LEU A 89 -9.59 3.19 -6.54
N ASP A 90 -10.16 4.25 -5.96
CA ASP A 90 -11.52 4.70 -6.25
C ASP A 90 -11.59 6.25 -6.21
N PRO A 91 -11.85 6.91 -7.35
CA PRO A 91 -11.80 8.37 -7.45
C PRO A 91 -12.91 9.08 -6.67
N ARG A 92 -13.90 8.36 -6.12
CA ARG A 92 -14.91 8.98 -5.25
C ARG A 92 -14.32 9.46 -3.91
N TRP A 93 -13.20 8.90 -3.49
CA TRP A 93 -12.53 9.30 -2.26
C TRP A 93 -11.57 10.46 -2.49
N PRO A 94 -11.51 11.44 -1.58
CA PRO A 94 -10.55 12.53 -1.70
C PRO A 94 -9.13 12.07 -1.33
N ASN A 95 -8.12 12.79 -1.83
CA ASN A 95 -6.72 12.58 -1.44
C ASN A 95 -6.44 12.94 0.03
N GLU A 96 -7.24 13.85 0.58
CA GLU A 96 -7.19 14.28 1.97
C GLU A 96 -8.59 14.67 2.45
N TRP A 97 -8.93 14.34 3.69
CA TRP A 97 -10.12 14.85 4.34
C TRP A 97 -9.77 16.09 5.16
N GLN A 98 -10.74 16.96 5.34
CA GLN A 98 -10.58 18.17 6.14
C GLN A 98 -11.66 18.18 7.23
N TYR A 99 -11.25 18.47 8.47
CA TYR A 99 -12.20 18.84 9.52
C TYR A 99 -11.68 20.03 10.33
N LEU A 100 -12.61 20.82 10.86
CA LEU A 100 -12.29 22.04 11.59
C LEU A 100 -11.90 21.72 13.04
N GLN A 101 -11.01 22.53 13.61
CA GLN A 101 -10.73 22.41 15.04
C GLN A 101 -11.98 22.73 15.85
N GLY A 102 -12.25 21.93 16.87
CA GLY A 102 -13.44 22.09 17.72
C GLY A 102 -14.70 21.39 17.20
N THR A 103 -14.70 20.80 15.99
CA THR A 103 -15.85 20.01 15.50
C THR A 103 -15.73 18.53 15.84
N ASN A 104 -16.87 17.85 16.02
CA ASN A 104 -16.91 16.40 16.28
C ASN A 104 -16.21 15.62 15.14
N PRO A 105 -15.15 14.84 15.41
CA PRO A 105 -14.46 14.05 14.40
C PRO A 105 -15.18 12.74 14.02
N GLU A 106 -16.25 12.35 14.73
CA GLU A 106 -16.95 11.08 14.54
C GLU A 106 -17.46 10.81 13.11
N PRO A 107 -18.03 11.80 12.36
CA PRO A 107 -18.39 11.56 10.97
C PRO A 107 -17.18 11.17 10.10
N LEU A 108 -16.02 11.78 10.36
CA LEU A 108 -14.79 11.44 9.66
C LEU A 108 -14.30 10.03 10.05
N VAL A 109 -14.41 9.64 11.32
CA VAL A 109 -14.11 8.26 11.75
C VAL A 109 -14.99 7.26 10.99
N HIS A 110 -16.29 7.55 10.84
CA HIS A 110 -17.20 6.71 10.08
C HIS A 110 -16.77 6.60 8.61
N THR A 111 -16.50 7.73 7.96
CA THR A 111 -16.01 7.76 6.57
C THR A 111 -14.71 6.97 6.41
N LEU A 112 -13.74 7.10 7.34
CA LEU A 112 -12.50 6.32 7.28
C LEU A 112 -12.76 4.81 7.42
N GLY A 113 -13.77 4.42 8.21
CA GLY A 113 -14.24 3.03 8.28
C GLY A 113 -14.80 2.54 6.95
N GLU A 114 -15.70 3.31 6.34
CA GLU A 114 -16.29 2.97 5.03
C GLU A 114 -15.23 2.88 3.93
N VAL A 115 -14.29 3.82 3.90
CA VAL A 115 -13.15 3.81 2.96
C VAL A 115 -12.32 2.55 3.10
N TYR A 116 -12.07 2.12 4.35
CA TYR A 116 -11.35 0.89 4.60
C TYR A 116 -12.13 -0.32 4.06
N GLU A 117 -13.37 -0.51 4.51
CA GLU A 117 -14.18 -1.69 4.20
C GLU A 117 -14.51 -1.80 2.70
N GLN A 118 -14.82 -0.68 2.05
CA GLN A 118 -15.29 -0.69 0.66
C GLN A 118 -14.16 -0.62 -0.37
N THR A 119 -12.94 -0.21 0.01
CA THR A 119 -11.88 0.10 -0.98
C THR A 119 -10.51 -0.42 -0.57
N LEU A 120 -10.02 -0.09 0.62
CA LEU A 120 -8.68 -0.54 1.02
C LEU A 120 -8.64 -2.03 1.35
N GLU A 121 -9.60 -2.56 2.11
CA GLU A 121 -9.60 -3.95 2.54
C GLU A 121 -9.64 -4.93 1.35
N PRO A 122 -10.54 -4.79 0.35
CA PRO A 122 -10.53 -5.68 -0.81
C PRO A 122 -9.19 -5.67 -1.54
N HIS A 123 -8.61 -4.48 -1.77
CA HIS A 123 -7.31 -4.34 -2.39
C HIS A 123 -6.21 -5.00 -1.54
N LEU A 124 -6.16 -4.72 -0.24
CA LEU A 124 -5.18 -5.27 0.70
C LEU A 124 -5.28 -6.78 0.82
N ARG A 125 -6.47 -7.38 0.70
CA ARG A 125 -6.62 -8.84 0.64
C ARG A 125 -5.95 -9.40 -0.61
N VAL A 126 -6.18 -8.80 -1.78
CA VAL A 126 -5.54 -9.21 -3.04
C VAL A 126 -4.02 -9.10 -2.94
N VAL A 127 -3.50 -7.95 -2.51
CA VAL A 127 -2.05 -7.69 -2.44
C VAL A 127 -1.38 -8.25 -1.19
N SER A 128 -2.07 -9.04 -0.36
CA SER A 128 -1.50 -9.66 0.85
C SER A 128 -0.52 -10.81 0.57
N SER A 129 -0.47 -11.29 -0.68
CA SER A 129 0.43 -12.33 -1.14
C SER A 129 1.22 -11.85 -2.35
N LEU A 130 2.42 -12.41 -2.54
CA LEU A 130 3.26 -12.07 -3.68
C LEU A 130 2.54 -12.38 -5.01
N THR A 131 1.92 -13.56 -5.10
CA THR A 131 1.13 -13.98 -6.27
C THR A 131 -0.02 -13.02 -6.54
N GLY A 132 -0.76 -12.62 -5.50
CA GLY A 132 -1.89 -11.70 -5.63
C GLY A 132 -1.45 -10.29 -6.04
N LEU A 133 -0.35 -9.78 -5.50
CA LEU A 133 0.23 -8.51 -5.93
C LEU A 133 0.67 -8.55 -7.39
N VAL A 134 1.39 -9.60 -7.80
CA VAL A 134 1.86 -9.73 -9.18
C VAL A 134 0.68 -9.84 -10.13
N ARG A 135 -0.34 -10.66 -9.84
CA ARG A 135 -1.56 -10.72 -10.66
C ARG A 135 -2.26 -9.38 -10.76
N PHE A 136 -2.46 -8.70 -9.62
CA PHE A 136 -3.02 -7.35 -9.62
C PHE A 136 -2.25 -6.39 -10.53
N MET A 137 -0.91 -6.41 -10.46
CA MET A 137 -0.03 -5.57 -11.30
C MET A 137 -0.14 -5.86 -12.81
N LEU A 138 -0.60 -7.05 -13.17
CA LEU A 138 -0.65 -7.51 -14.56
C LEU A 138 -2.04 -7.43 -15.18
N GLU A 139 -3.07 -7.73 -14.40
CA GLU A 139 -4.45 -7.87 -14.87
C GLU A 139 -5.25 -6.59 -14.61
N ASP A 140 -5.23 -6.08 -13.37
CA ASP A 140 -6.13 -5.01 -12.91
C ASP A 140 -5.44 -3.64 -12.76
N TYR A 141 -4.11 -3.61 -12.82
CA TYR A 141 -3.35 -2.42 -12.48
C TYR A 141 -3.53 -1.30 -13.51
N GLN A 142 -3.85 -0.12 -12.99
CA GLN A 142 -3.84 1.13 -13.73
C GLN A 142 -2.65 1.99 -13.28
N PRO A 143 -1.96 2.67 -14.21
CA PRO A 143 -0.91 3.61 -13.85
C PRO A 143 -1.39 4.61 -12.80
N GLY A 144 -0.63 4.76 -11.71
CA GLY A 144 -0.98 5.67 -10.61
C GLY A 144 -1.73 5.02 -9.44
N MET A 145 -1.99 3.71 -9.47
CA MET A 145 -2.54 2.98 -8.31
C MET A 145 -1.55 2.82 -7.16
N PHE A 146 -0.26 3.12 -7.37
CA PHE A 146 0.74 3.25 -6.31
C PHE A 146 1.32 4.66 -6.30
N LEU A 147 1.75 5.13 -5.13
CA LEU A 147 2.44 6.41 -4.92
C LEU A 147 3.84 6.48 -5.53
N GLU A 148 4.25 5.46 -6.27
CA GLU A 148 5.53 5.42 -6.95
C GLU A 148 5.56 6.52 -8.03
N PRO A 149 6.64 7.31 -8.12
CA PRO A 149 6.68 8.49 -8.99
C PRO A 149 6.64 8.16 -10.48
N ARG A 150 6.79 6.89 -10.88
CA ARG A 150 6.75 6.42 -12.28
C ARG A 150 6.11 5.04 -12.37
N ALA A 151 5.21 4.84 -13.34
CA ALA A 151 4.56 3.55 -13.61
C ALA A 151 5.56 2.45 -14.00
N SER A 152 6.68 2.81 -14.64
CA SER A 152 7.74 1.86 -14.97
C SER A 152 8.38 1.25 -13.73
N TRP A 153 8.49 1.98 -12.61
CA TRP A 153 9.05 1.45 -11.37
C TRP A 153 8.14 0.41 -10.73
N SER A 154 6.81 0.60 -10.80
CA SER A 154 5.84 -0.42 -10.37
C SER A 154 6.02 -1.70 -11.18
N PHE A 155 6.19 -1.55 -12.49
CA PHE A 155 6.42 -2.67 -13.41
C PHE A 155 7.75 -3.39 -13.14
N ASP A 156 8.86 -2.66 -12.97
CA ASP A 156 10.16 -3.24 -12.65
C ASP A 156 10.12 -4.01 -11.32
N ARG A 157 9.40 -3.48 -10.33
CA ARG A 157 9.15 -4.16 -9.06
C ARG A 157 8.31 -5.42 -9.24
N ALA A 158 7.23 -5.35 -10.02
CA ALA A 158 6.41 -6.51 -10.37
C ALA A 158 7.25 -7.62 -11.02
N LEU A 159 8.14 -7.25 -11.95
CA LEU A 159 9.03 -8.17 -12.65
C LEU A 159 10.02 -8.84 -11.69
N LYS A 160 10.62 -8.07 -10.78
CA LYS A 160 11.49 -8.63 -9.71
C LYS A 160 10.73 -9.59 -8.80
N LEU A 161 9.51 -9.23 -8.40
CA LEU A 161 8.68 -10.08 -7.54
C LEU A 161 8.20 -11.35 -8.25
N ALA A 162 7.91 -11.26 -9.54
CA ALA A 162 7.55 -12.40 -10.36
C ALA A 162 8.66 -13.47 -10.39
N GLN A 163 9.93 -13.07 -10.31
CA GLN A 163 11.07 -13.99 -10.24
C GLN A 163 11.06 -14.87 -8.98
N LEU A 164 10.39 -14.41 -7.91
CA LEU A 164 10.29 -15.10 -6.63
C LEU A 164 9.06 -16.02 -6.53
N LEU A 165 8.26 -16.13 -7.59
CA LEU A 165 7.09 -17.00 -7.63
C LEU A 165 7.49 -18.47 -7.89
N GLU A 166 6.73 -19.39 -7.30
CA GLU A 166 6.87 -20.82 -7.56
C GLU A 166 6.74 -21.15 -9.06
N PRO A 167 7.40 -22.21 -9.56
CA PRO A 167 7.48 -22.52 -10.99
C PRO A 167 6.13 -22.57 -11.71
N GLY A 168 5.07 -23.09 -11.07
CA GLY A 168 3.73 -23.18 -11.66
C GLY A 168 3.00 -21.83 -11.81
N ALA A 169 3.38 -20.81 -11.02
CA ALA A 169 2.84 -19.45 -11.14
C ALA A 169 3.64 -18.58 -12.12
N HIS A 170 4.83 -19.05 -12.53
CA HIS A 170 5.80 -18.28 -13.28
C HIS A 170 5.44 -18.13 -14.77
N GLU A 171 4.92 -19.19 -15.40
CA GLU A 171 4.63 -19.20 -16.85
C GLU A 171 3.49 -18.24 -17.22
N GLY A 172 2.38 -18.26 -16.47
CA GLY A 172 1.25 -17.36 -16.70
C GLY A 172 1.61 -15.89 -16.46
N VAL A 173 2.48 -15.64 -15.49
CA VAL A 173 2.96 -14.30 -15.12
C VAL A 173 3.90 -13.73 -16.18
N GLN A 174 4.76 -14.55 -16.81
CA GLN A 174 5.63 -14.07 -17.89
C GLN A 174 4.87 -13.62 -19.14
N VAL A 175 3.80 -14.32 -19.52
CA VAL A 175 2.97 -13.92 -20.67
C VAL A 175 2.28 -12.58 -20.40
N ALA A 176 1.69 -12.41 -19.21
CA ALA A 176 1.02 -11.18 -18.83
C ALA A 176 2.01 -10.00 -18.64
N LEU A 177 3.21 -10.25 -18.11
CA LEU A 177 4.30 -9.26 -18.04
C LEU A 177 4.69 -8.76 -19.44
N ARG A 178 4.81 -9.65 -20.43
CA ARG A 178 5.14 -9.27 -21.81
C ARG A 178 4.05 -8.42 -22.44
N ALA A 179 2.78 -8.81 -22.27
CA ALA A 179 1.64 -8.05 -22.78
C ALA A 179 1.60 -6.64 -22.16
N ARG A 180 1.90 -6.54 -20.85
CA ARG A 180 1.91 -5.26 -20.14
C ARG A 180 3.09 -4.37 -20.53
N ALA A 181 4.28 -4.94 -20.73
CA ALA A 181 5.44 -4.20 -21.21
C ALA A 181 5.17 -3.55 -22.58
N GLN A 182 4.55 -4.31 -23.49
CA GLN A 182 4.12 -3.80 -24.80
C GLN A 182 3.11 -2.66 -24.68
N ALA A 183 2.10 -2.79 -23.82
CA ALA A 183 1.09 -1.76 -23.59
C ALA A 183 1.65 -0.47 -22.97
N LEU A 184 2.73 -0.57 -22.19
CA LEU A 184 3.40 0.58 -21.58
C LEU A 184 4.52 1.18 -22.45
N GLU A 185 4.75 0.63 -23.65
CA GLU A 185 5.90 0.96 -24.52
C GLU A 185 7.25 0.87 -23.80
N ILE A 186 7.32 0.04 -22.74
CA ILE A 186 8.55 -0.27 -22.03
C ILE A 186 9.24 -1.36 -22.84
N ASN A 187 10.53 -1.19 -23.12
CA ASN A 187 11.33 -2.22 -23.78
C ASN A 187 12.09 -3.01 -22.69
N PRO A 188 11.55 -4.13 -22.16
CA PRO A 188 12.06 -4.77 -20.94
C PRO A 188 13.36 -5.56 -21.15
N TRP A 189 13.96 -5.48 -22.35
CA TRP A 189 14.87 -6.49 -22.88
C TRP A 189 16.37 -6.18 -22.74
N ASP A 190 16.77 -5.01 -22.27
CA ASP A 190 18.22 -4.70 -22.27
C ASP A 190 19.01 -5.37 -21.14
N ASN A 191 18.41 -5.73 -19.99
CA ASN A 191 19.18 -6.22 -18.84
C ASN A 191 18.60 -7.40 -18.03
N VAL A 192 17.30 -7.74 -18.13
CA VAL A 192 16.69 -8.67 -17.14
C VAL A 192 16.76 -10.17 -17.52
N PHE A 193 16.97 -10.51 -18.81
CA PHE A 193 16.98 -11.90 -19.29
C PHE A 193 18.35 -12.41 -19.77
N LYS A 194 19.45 -11.68 -19.53
CA LYS A 194 20.81 -12.13 -19.88
C LYS A 194 21.45 -13.05 -18.85
N SER A 195 20.74 -13.34 -17.75
CA SER A 195 21.23 -14.21 -16.67
C SER A 195 20.30 -15.41 -16.53
N CYS A 196 20.28 -16.26 -17.57
CA CYS A 196 19.92 -17.67 -17.45
C CYS A 196 21.20 -18.48 -17.61
#